data_AF-A0A2W6BPJ4-F1
#
_entry.id   AF-A0A2W6BPJ4-F1
#
_cell.length_a   1.000
_cell.length_b   1.000
_cell.length_c   1.000
_cell.angle_alpha   90.00
_cell.angle_beta   90.00
_cell.angle_gamma   90.00
#
_symmetry.space_group_name_H-M   'P 1'
#
loop_
_entity.id
_entity.type
_entity.pdbx_description
1 polymer ?
#
loop_
_entity_poly.entity_id
_entity_poly.type
_entity_poly.pdbx_seq_one_letter_code
_entity_poly.pdbx_strand_id
1 'polypeptide(L)'
;MTKAVRDNARESSDPWVLVAVHAIGGLTELGFLPDSRRLLIVSHQGRGEYDVFTGARVARDRSENRSDWFDEDNRACLALTPGQPTWIPVSGLAGGALPTTYGEWSLSVTQECAAVVKAGGLERMLLCSGEEVRVVGFSPDGRTIVVGRPMDVYIYRAGHGGINRSGSGAGAFFHEASRSEA
;
A
#
# COMPACT_ATOMS: atom_id res chain seq x y z
N MET A 1 -9.39 -39.35 32.90
CA MET A 1 -8.94 -39.38 31.50
C MET A 1 -9.51 -38.16 30.81
N THR A 2 -8.69 -37.14 30.55
CA THR A 2 -9.12 -35.94 29.82
C THR A 2 -8.00 -35.59 28.86
N LYS A 3 -8.26 -35.85 27.57
CA LYS A 3 -7.33 -35.65 26.47
C LYS A 3 -7.25 -34.16 26.19
N ALA A 4 -6.11 -33.54 26.50
CA ALA A 4 -5.82 -32.17 26.10
C ALA A 4 -5.89 -32.07 24.58
N VAL A 5 -6.77 -31.20 24.09
CA VAL A 5 -6.83 -30.81 22.69
C VAL A 5 -5.61 -29.93 22.45
N ARG A 6 -4.74 -30.38 21.55
CA ARG A 6 -3.60 -29.59 21.07
C ARG A 6 -4.15 -28.49 20.17
N ASP A 7 -4.03 -27.25 20.60
CA ASP A 7 -4.18 -26.09 19.74
C ASP A 7 -3.04 -26.09 18.74
N ASN A 8 -3.31 -26.60 17.54
CA ASN A 8 -2.39 -26.59 16.43
C ASN A 8 -2.61 -25.28 15.66
N ALA A 9 -2.02 -24.19 16.13
CA ALA A 9 -1.89 -22.97 15.35
C ALA A 9 -0.99 -23.29 14.15
N ARG A 10 -1.58 -23.66 13.02
CA ARG A 10 -0.87 -23.70 11.75
C ARG A 10 -0.48 -22.26 11.43
N GLU A 11 0.80 -21.94 11.58
CA GLU A 11 1.39 -20.79 10.91
C GLU A 11 1.00 -20.89 9.42
N SER A 12 0.27 -19.89 8.93
CA SER A 12 -0.08 -19.83 7.50
C SER A 12 1.22 -19.80 6.69
N SER A 13 1.34 -20.73 5.75
CA SER A 13 2.43 -20.77 4.78
C SER A 13 2.21 -19.81 3.61
N ASP A 14 1.21 -18.92 3.69
CA ASP A 14 0.89 -18.04 2.59
C ASP A 14 2.02 -16.99 2.44
N PRO A 15 2.50 -16.74 1.21
CA PRO A 15 3.57 -15.79 0.96
C PRO A 15 3.15 -14.36 1.30
N TRP A 16 1.85 -14.10 1.37
CA TRP A 16 1.26 -12.82 1.75
C TRP A 16 0.12 -13.05 2.75
N VAL A 17 0.18 -12.36 3.88
CA VAL A 17 -0.77 -12.48 4.98
C VAL A 17 -1.61 -11.21 5.06
N LEU A 18 -2.93 -11.34 5.08
CA LEU A 18 -3.84 -10.21 5.31
C LEU A 18 -3.70 -9.75 6.76
N VAL A 19 -3.34 -8.49 6.96
CA VAL A 19 -3.17 -7.89 8.30
C VAL A 19 -4.34 -7.02 8.69
N ALA A 20 -4.94 -6.30 7.74
CA ALA A 20 -6.10 -5.47 8.02
C ALA A 20 -6.97 -5.23 6.79
N VAL A 21 -8.25 -4.98 7.07
CA VAL A 21 -9.24 -4.43 6.13
C VAL A 21 -9.88 -3.22 6.81
N HIS A 22 -9.86 -2.07 6.13
CA HIS A 22 -10.46 -0.84 6.64
C HIS A 22 -11.61 -0.41 5.76
N ALA A 23 -12.78 -0.19 6.35
CA ALA A 23 -13.85 0.55 5.69
C ALA A 23 -13.47 2.03 5.64
N ILE A 24 -13.30 2.57 4.44
CA ILE A 24 -12.88 3.96 4.21
C ILE A 24 -14.04 4.80 3.68
N GLY A 25 -14.87 4.24 2.79
CA GLY A 25 -15.97 4.95 2.13
C GLY A 25 -15.49 6.09 1.24
N GLY A 26 -15.61 5.93 -0.08
CA GLY A 26 -15.16 6.95 -1.03
C GLY A 26 -13.64 7.13 -1.02
N LEU A 27 -12.91 6.01 -1.06
CA LEU A 27 -11.46 6.01 -1.23
C LEU A 27 -11.09 6.71 -2.54
N THR A 28 -10.16 7.67 -2.46
CA THR A 28 -9.63 8.37 -3.63
C THR A 28 -8.19 8.00 -3.91
N GLU A 29 -7.30 8.03 -2.91
CA GLU A 29 -5.85 7.85 -3.12
C GLU A 29 -5.19 7.03 -2.01
N LEU A 30 -4.08 6.36 -2.35
CA LEU A 30 -3.15 5.72 -1.41
C LEU A 30 -1.71 6.19 -1.67
N GLY A 31 -0.90 6.33 -0.62
CA GLY A 31 0.54 6.59 -0.76
C GLY A 31 1.33 6.09 0.44
N PHE A 32 2.52 5.54 0.20
CA PHE A 32 3.42 5.14 1.29
C PHE A 32 4.27 6.30 1.73
N LEU A 33 4.42 6.45 3.05
CA LEU A 33 5.41 7.36 3.61
C LEU A 33 6.82 6.81 3.33
N PRO A 34 7.87 7.67 3.35
CA PRO A 34 9.23 7.26 3.04
C PRO A 34 9.77 6.11 3.90
N ASP A 35 9.23 5.95 5.11
CA ASP A 35 9.59 4.86 6.03
C ASP A 35 9.05 3.47 5.63
N SER A 36 8.18 3.39 4.60
CA SER A 36 7.46 2.18 4.16
C SER A 36 6.63 1.49 5.25
N ARG A 37 6.53 2.10 6.43
CA ARG A 37 5.79 1.59 7.59
C ARG A 37 4.41 2.19 7.66
N ARG A 38 4.22 3.36 7.06
CA ARG A 38 2.94 4.05 7.08
C ARG A 38 2.34 4.22 5.69
N LEU A 39 1.04 4.00 5.65
CA LEU A 39 0.19 4.23 4.50
C LEU A 39 -0.67 5.45 4.77
N LEU A 40 -0.56 6.45 3.91
CA LEU A 40 -1.51 7.54 3.80
C LEU A 40 -2.70 7.08 2.96
N ILE A 41 -3.89 7.18 3.54
CA ILE A 41 -5.16 6.87 2.89
C ILE A 41 -5.93 8.18 2.74
N VAL A 42 -6.32 8.51 1.51
CA VAL A 42 -7.11 9.68 1.18
C VAL A 42 -8.50 9.25 0.70
N SER A 43 -9.51 9.94 1.21
CA SER A 43 -10.92 9.72 0.90
C SER A 43 -11.61 11.06 0.67
N HIS A 44 -12.86 11.01 0.22
CA HIS A 44 -13.72 12.21 0.19
C HIS A 44 -13.95 12.81 1.59
N GLN A 45 -13.72 12.06 2.67
CA GLN A 45 -13.89 12.51 4.06
C GLN A 45 -12.56 12.95 4.70
N GLY A 46 -11.56 13.32 3.89
CA GLY A 46 -10.22 13.70 4.34
C GLY A 46 -9.22 12.53 4.27
N ARG A 47 -8.18 12.58 5.12
CA ARG A 47 -7.04 11.65 5.09
C ARG A 47 -6.74 10.99 6.43
N GLY A 48 -6.01 9.88 6.41
CA GLY A 48 -5.51 9.21 7.62
C GLY A 48 -4.21 8.45 7.35
N GLU A 49 -3.38 8.31 8.38
CA GLU A 49 -2.18 7.46 8.33
C GLU A 49 -2.43 6.15 9.08
N TYR A 50 -1.92 5.06 8.54
CA TYR A 50 -2.08 3.71 9.06
C TYR A 50 -0.71 3.03 9.16
N ASP A 51 -0.43 2.39 10.30
CA ASP A 51 0.74 1.52 10.45
C ASP A 51 0.45 0.19 9.75
N VAL A 52 1.22 -0.13 8.72
CA VAL A 52 0.96 -1.30 7.85
C VAL A 52 1.41 -2.63 8.45
N PHE A 53 2.18 -2.60 9.54
CA PHE A 53 2.61 -3.81 10.24
C PHE A 53 1.54 -4.31 11.20
N THR A 54 0.89 -3.39 11.90
CA THR A 54 -0.18 -3.68 12.85
C THR A 54 -1.57 -3.56 12.22
N GLY A 55 -1.67 -2.86 11.10
CA GLY A 55 -2.93 -2.48 10.48
C GLY A 55 -3.64 -1.34 11.22
N ALA A 56 -3.09 -0.77 12.29
CA ALA A 56 -3.77 0.23 13.09
C ALA A 56 -3.79 1.61 12.40
N ARG A 57 -4.90 2.34 12.53
CA ARG A 57 -4.94 3.77 12.17
C ARG A 57 -4.22 4.58 13.24
N VAL A 58 -3.19 5.32 12.84
CA VAL A 58 -2.34 6.10 13.76
C VAL A 58 -2.65 7.60 13.75
N ALA A 59 -3.23 8.12 12.67
CA ALA A 59 -3.68 9.51 12.60
C ALA A 59 -4.91 9.64 11.69
N ARG A 60 -5.75 10.65 11.94
CA ARG A 60 -6.91 10.98 11.11
C ARG A 60 -7.16 12.48 11.11
N ASP A 61 -7.31 13.04 9.92
CA ASP A 61 -7.72 14.42 9.67
C ASP A 61 -8.96 14.42 8.80
N ARG A 62 -10.07 14.91 9.35
CA ARG A 62 -11.39 14.96 8.70
C ARG A 62 -11.66 16.29 7.99
N SER A 63 -10.65 17.14 7.84
CA SER A 63 -10.80 18.37 7.07
C SER A 63 -11.33 18.06 5.68
N GLU A 64 -12.44 18.70 5.32
CA GLU A 64 -13.00 18.65 3.96
C GLU A 64 -12.31 19.64 3.03
N ASN A 65 -11.53 20.60 3.58
CA ASN A 65 -10.82 21.59 2.79
C ASN A 65 -9.57 20.99 2.13
N ARG A 66 -9.79 20.26 1.04
CA ARG A 66 -8.77 19.47 0.33
C ARG A 66 -7.61 20.30 -0.23
N SER A 67 -7.83 21.59 -0.53
CA SER A 67 -6.80 22.47 -1.09
C SER A 67 -5.57 22.66 -0.20
N ASP A 68 -5.72 22.48 1.12
CA ASP A 68 -4.63 22.76 2.07
C ASP A 68 -3.65 21.58 2.19
N TRP A 69 -4.07 20.38 1.76
CA TRP A 69 -3.35 19.15 2.03
C TRP A 69 -3.32 18.15 0.88
N PHE A 70 -3.96 18.44 -0.25
CA PHE A 70 -3.89 17.63 -1.45
C PHE A 70 -3.59 18.50 -2.66
N ASP A 71 -2.56 18.12 -3.39
CA ASP A 71 -2.11 18.72 -4.63
C ASP A 71 -2.44 17.73 -5.76
N GLU A 72 -3.49 18.05 -6.52
CA GLU A 72 -3.98 17.18 -7.60
C GLU A 72 -3.01 17.15 -8.79
N ASP A 73 -2.42 18.30 -9.13
CA ASP A 73 -1.49 18.43 -10.26
C ASP A 73 -0.23 17.59 -10.04
N ASN A 74 0.30 17.62 -8.82
CA ASN A 74 1.47 16.83 -8.44
C ASN A 74 1.11 15.41 -7.95
N ARG A 75 -0.18 15.10 -7.81
CA ARG A 75 -0.69 13.85 -7.22
C ARG A 75 -0.01 13.55 -5.90
N ALA A 76 -0.02 14.54 -5.02
CA ALA A 76 0.62 14.47 -3.73
C ALA A 76 -0.36 14.83 -2.62
N CYS A 77 -0.22 14.16 -1.47
CA CYS A 77 -0.99 14.47 -0.27
C CYS A 77 -0.04 14.70 0.88
N LEU A 78 -0.27 15.75 1.65
CA LEU A 78 0.55 16.07 2.79
C LEU A 78 0.41 14.96 3.87
N ALA A 79 1.49 14.62 4.55
CA ALA A 79 1.46 13.70 5.68
C ALA A 79 0.79 14.33 6.91
N LEU A 80 0.29 13.49 7.81
CA LEU A 80 -0.19 13.87 9.15
C LEU A 80 0.89 13.72 10.23
N THR A 81 2.00 13.08 9.87
CA THR A 81 3.15 12.90 10.75
C THR A 81 3.61 14.24 11.33
N PRO A 82 3.80 14.34 12.66
CA PRO A 82 4.35 15.54 13.27
C PRO A 82 5.74 15.88 12.72
N GLY A 83 6.01 17.17 12.51
CA GLY A 83 7.30 17.66 12.04
C GLY A 83 7.17 18.57 10.83
N GLN A 84 8.12 18.48 9.91
CA GLN A 84 8.10 19.28 8.68
C GLN A 84 7.00 18.78 7.73
N PRO A 85 6.25 19.69 7.09
CA PRO A 85 5.29 19.34 6.04
C PRO A 85 5.95 18.45 4.99
N THR A 86 5.49 17.20 4.88
CA THR A 86 6.04 16.22 3.93
C THR A 86 4.95 15.84 2.93
N TRP A 87 5.15 16.17 1.67
CA TRP A 87 4.26 15.79 0.58
C TRP A 87 4.55 14.37 0.11
N ILE A 88 3.53 13.52 0.14
CA ILE A 88 3.62 12.10 -0.18
C ILE A 88 3.02 11.89 -1.57
N PRO A 89 3.76 11.32 -2.53
CA PRO A 89 3.19 10.88 -3.80
C PRO A 89 2.08 9.86 -3.55
N VAL A 90 0.94 10.03 -4.20
CA VAL A 90 -0.21 9.15 -4.06
C VAL A 90 -0.66 8.57 -5.41
N SER A 91 -1.51 7.56 -5.35
CA SER A 91 -2.08 6.88 -6.51
C SER A 91 -3.54 6.53 -6.30
N GLY A 92 -4.34 6.69 -7.35
CA GLY A 92 -5.78 6.51 -7.30
C GLY A 92 -6.52 7.33 -8.36
N LEU A 93 -7.57 8.05 -7.96
CA LEU A 93 -8.47 8.75 -8.90
C LEU A 93 -7.75 9.86 -9.68
N ALA A 94 -6.84 10.60 -9.05
CA ALA A 94 -6.02 11.61 -9.72
C ALA A 94 -4.91 11.00 -10.61
N GLY A 95 -4.86 9.67 -10.73
CA GLY A 95 -3.82 8.92 -11.43
C GLY A 95 -2.65 8.57 -10.53
N GLY A 96 -1.44 8.49 -11.09
CA GLY A 96 -0.26 7.99 -10.39
C GLY A 96 -0.20 6.46 -10.40
N ALA A 97 0.91 5.91 -9.88
CA ALA A 97 1.07 4.48 -9.74
C ALA A 97 1.94 4.13 -8.53
N LEU A 98 1.53 3.11 -7.80
CA LEU A 98 2.40 2.42 -6.85
C LEU A 98 3.23 1.36 -7.59
N PRO A 99 4.37 0.92 -7.04
CA PRO A 99 5.14 -0.17 -7.61
C PRO A 99 4.29 -1.42 -7.81
N THR A 100 4.29 -1.98 -9.02
CA THR A 100 3.54 -3.21 -9.36
C THR A 100 4.43 -4.45 -9.43
N THR A 101 5.73 -4.28 -9.18
CA THR A 101 6.72 -5.35 -9.11
C THR A 101 7.66 -5.11 -7.93
N TYR A 102 8.10 -6.20 -7.30
CA TYR A 102 9.17 -6.18 -6.30
C TYR A 102 9.88 -7.52 -6.23
N GLY A 103 11.18 -7.54 -6.51
CA GLY A 103 11.95 -8.78 -6.61
C GLY A 103 11.33 -9.75 -7.61
N GLU A 104 11.00 -10.95 -7.15
CA GLU A 104 10.35 -11.98 -7.98
C GLU A 104 8.82 -11.83 -8.06
N TRP A 105 8.20 -10.87 -7.37
CA TRP A 105 6.75 -10.73 -7.34
C TRP A 105 6.26 -9.62 -8.28
N SER A 106 5.12 -9.86 -8.92
CA SER A 106 4.38 -8.89 -9.72
C SER A 106 2.90 -8.92 -9.40
N LEU A 107 2.21 -7.80 -9.66
CA LEU A 107 0.76 -7.69 -9.51
C LEU A 107 0.08 -7.93 -10.86
N SER A 108 -0.87 -8.86 -10.87
CA SER A 108 -1.79 -9.09 -12.00
C SER A 108 -3.13 -8.46 -11.64
N VAL A 109 -3.51 -7.42 -12.38
CA VAL A 109 -4.63 -6.54 -12.02
C VAL A 109 -5.57 -6.40 -13.21
N THR A 110 -6.86 -6.56 -12.95
CA THR A 110 -7.96 -6.17 -13.84
C THR A 110 -8.85 -5.16 -13.11
N GLN A 111 -9.89 -4.66 -13.76
CA GLN A 111 -10.82 -3.73 -13.13
C GLN A 111 -11.44 -4.27 -11.84
N GLU A 112 -11.67 -5.58 -11.73
CA GLU A 112 -12.41 -6.18 -10.60
C GLU A 112 -11.58 -7.19 -9.79
N CYS A 113 -10.29 -7.34 -10.11
CA CYS A 113 -9.48 -8.41 -9.54
C CYS A 113 -8.03 -7.96 -9.39
N ALA A 114 -7.41 -8.32 -8.27
CA ALA A 114 -5.97 -8.19 -8.08
C ALA A 114 -5.42 -9.50 -7.53
N ALA A 115 -4.29 -9.93 -8.08
CA ALA A 115 -3.53 -11.08 -7.59
C ALA A 115 -2.04 -10.72 -7.55
N VAL A 116 -1.32 -11.33 -6.62
CA VAL A 116 0.15 -11.31 -6.60
C VAL A 116 0.68 -12.62 -7.17
N VAL A 117 1.66 -12.51 -8.05
CA VAL A 117 2.20 -13.61 -8.86
C VAL A 117 3.71 -13.63 -8.73
N LYS A 118 4.29 -14.79 -8.43
CA LYS A 118 5.75 -14.98 -8.43
C LYS A 118 6.25 -15.22 -9.84
N ALA A 119 7.49 -14.83 -10.12
CA ALA A 119 8.17 -15.06 -11.38
C ALA A 119 8.09 -16.54 -11.77
N GLY A 120 7.77 -16.79 -13.05
CA GLY A 120 7.47 -18.14 -13.55
C GLY A 120 6.01 -18.59 -13.38
N GLY A 121 5.17 -17.81 -12.69
CA GLY A 121 3.72 -18.02 -12.61
C GLY A 121 3.25 -19.19 -11.73
N LEU A 122 4.18 -19.88 -11.08
CA LEU A 122 3.90 -21.08 -10.28
C LEU A 122 3.20 -20.79 -8.96
N GLU A 123 3.45 -19.60 -8.39
CA GLU A 123 2.78 -19.14 -7.17
C GLU A 123 1.92 -17.92 -7.51
N ARG A 124 0.61 -18.04 -7.29
CA ARG A 124 -0.37 -16.97 -7.47
C ARG A 124 -1.31 -16.95 -6.28
N MET A 125 -1.50 -15.78 -5.68
CA MET A 125 -2.47 -15.55 -4.62
C MET A 125 -3.44 -14.45 -5.03
N LEU A 126 -4.74 -14.74 -4.92
CA LEU A 126 -5.79 -13.74 -5.11
C LEU A 126 -5.80 -12.78 -3.91
N LEU A 127 -5.69 -11.48 -4.16
CA LEU A 127 -5.76 -10.44 -3.14
C LEU A 127 -7.19 -9.89 -2.99
N CYS A 128 -7.93 -9.80 -4.10
CA CYS A 128 -9.34 -9.44 -4.10
C CYS A 128 -10.01 -9.82 -5.43
N SER A 129 -11.33 -9.93 -5.43
CA SER A 129 -12.15 -10.10 -6.63
C SER A 129 -13.56 -9.55 -6.45
N GLY A 130 -14.24 -9.21 -7.55
CA GLY A 130 -15.68 -8.96 -7.62
C GLY A 130 -16.11 -7.51 -7.38
N GLU A 131 -15.15 -6.61 -7.17
CA GLU A 131 -15.41 -5.17 -7.05
C GLU A 131 -14.25 -4.38 -7.65
N GLU A 132 -14.52 -3.14 -8.03
CA GLU A 132 -13.53 -2.27 -8.64
C GLU A 132 -12.25 -2.14 -7.80
N VAL A 133 -11.11 -2.46 -8.41
CA VAL A 133 -9.77 -2.21 -7.89
C VAL A 133 -9.34 -0.84 -8.34
N ARG A 134 -9.27 0.10 -7.39
CA ARG A 134 -8.90 1.49 -7.67
C ARG A 134 -7.40 1.70 -7.71
N VAL A 135 -6.71 1.08 -6.77
CA VAL A 135 -5.27 1.20 -6.61
C VAL A 135 -4.75 -0.08 -5.99
N VAL A 136 -3.60 -0.52 -6.45
CA VAL A 136 -2.92 -1.69 -5.90
C VAL A 136 -1.42 -1.53 -6.11
N GLY A 137 -0.63 -1.94 -5.13
CA GLY A 137 0.80 -1.74 -5.20
C GLY A 137 1.57 -2.28 -4.01
N PHE A 138 2.86 -2.48 -4.24
CA PHE A 138 3.83 -2.76 -3.19
C PHE A 138 4.22 -1.49 -2.44
N SER A 139 4.58 -1.64 -1.17
CA SER A 139 5.40 -0.65 -0.47
C SER A 139 6.77 -0.51 -1.14
N PRO A 140 7.47 0.64 -0.98
CA PRO A 140 8.81 0.81 -1.53
C PRO A 140 9.83 -0.25 -1.06
N ASP A 141 9.66 -0.77 0.17
CA ASP A 141 10.47 -1.86 0.72
C ASP A 141 10.00 -3.26 0.31
N GLY A 142 8.90 -3.36 -0.46
CA GLY A 142 8.34 -4.61 -0.97
C GLY A 142 7.76 -5.56 0.07
N ARG A 143 7.59 -5.10 1.32
CA ARG A 143 7.12 -5.96 2.42
C ARG A 143 5.61 -5.90 2.64
N THR A 144 4.94 -4.99 1.95
CA THR A 144 3.51 -4.74 2.07
C THR A 144 2.90 -4.67 0.68
N ILE A 145 1.71 -5.24 0.49
CA ILE A 145 0.84 -4.94 -0.65
C ILE A 145 -0.40 -4.24 -0.11
N VAL A 146 -0.84 -3.20 -0.79
CA VAL A 146 -2.13 -2.57 -0.52
C VAL A 146 -3.06 -2.78 -1.70
N VAL A 147 -4.33 -2.99 -1.41
CA VAL A 147 -5.42 -2.97 -2.40
C VAL A 147 -6.44 -1.96 -1.92
N GLY A 148 -6.65 -0.90 -2.69
CA GLY A 148 -7.69 0.08 -2.47
C GLY A 148 -8.85 -0.14 -3.42
N ARG A 149 -10.05 -0.22 -2.86
CA ARG A 149 -11.34 -0.26 -3.56
C ARG A 149 -12.18 0.93 -3.10
N PRO A 150 -13.26 1.30 -3.81
CA PRO A 150 -14.10 2.44 -3.41
C PRO A 150 -14.50 2.48 -1.94
N MET A 151 -14.77 1.32 -1.33
CA MET A 151 -15.31 1.24 0.03
C MET A 151 -14.29 0.83 1.08
N ASP A 152 -13.17 0.23 0.70
CA ASP A 152 -12.20 -0.30 1.65
C ASP A 152 -10.77 -0.40 1.13
N VAL A 153 -9.87 -0.64 2.08
CA VAL A 153 -8.45 -0.85 1.84
C VAL A 153 -8.01 -2.11 2.56
N TYR A 154 -7.37 -3.00 1.81
CA TYR A 154 -6.73 -4.20 2.31
C TYR A 154 -5.23 -3.96 2.44
N ILE A 155 -4.65 -4.45 3.52
CA ILE A 155 -3.21 -4.38 3.80
C ILE A 155 -2.70 -5.81 3.98
N TYR A 156 -1.87 -6.25 3.05
CA TYR A 156 -1.18 -7.53 3.09
C TYR A 156 0.29 -7.33 3.44
N ARG A 157 0.86 -8.25 4.18
CA ARG A 157 2.28 -8.27 4.55
C ARG A 157 2.93 -9.54 4.03
N ALA A 158 4.18 -9.46 3.60
CA ALA A 158 4.93 -10.64 3.22
C ALA A 158 5.02 -11.62 4.42
N GLY A 159 4.59 -12.86 4.21
CA GLY A 159 4.70 -13.95 5.17
C GLY A 159 6.09 -14.59 5.17
N HIS A 160 6.26 -15.69 5.91
CA HIS A 160 7.50 -16.48 5.89
C HIS A 160 7.72 -17.06 4.47
N GLY A 161 8.68 -16.49 3.72
CA GLY A 161 8.98 -16.89 2.33
C GLY A 161 8.57 -15.86 1.26
N GLY A 162 7.84 -14.80 1.62
CA GLY A 162 7.37 -13.77 0.69
C GLY A 162 8.47 -12.87 0.11
N ILE A 163 9.70 -12.91 0.62
CA ILE A 163 10.79 -12.05 0.14
C ILE A 163 12.09 -12.84 0.05
N ASN A 164 12.33 -13.46 -1.11
CA ASN A 164 13.68 -13.86 -1.49
C ASN A 164 14.27 -12.74 -2.34
N ARG A 165 15.28 -12.04 -1.80
CA ARG A 165 16.04 -11.03 -2.55
C ARG A 165 16.98 -11.74 -3.51
N SER A 166 16.57 -11.98 -4.73
CA SER A 166 17.47 -12.33 -5.83
C SER A 166 17.78 -11.06 -6.64
N GLY A 167 19.02 -10.58 -6.56
CA GLY A 167 19.62 -9.66 -7.54
C GLY A 167 19.42 -8.15 -7.32
N SER A 168 20.48 -7.50 -6.85
CA SER A 168 20.72 -6.06 -6.94
C SER A 168 20.62 -5.54 -8.38
N GLY A 169 19.68 -4.62 -8.63
CA GLY A 169 19.58 -3.82 -9.85
C GLY A 169 19.52 -2.33 -9.51
N ALA A 170 20.63 -1.64 -9.79
CA ALA A 170 20.90 -0.20 -9.93
C ALA A 170 19.88 0.83 -9.38
N GLY A 171 20.41 1.71 -8.53
CA GLY A 171 19.69 2.81 -7.89
C GLY A 171 19.16 3.87 -8.86
N ALA A 172 17.99 4.40 -8.50
CA ALA A 172 17.44 5.60 -9.09
C ALA A 172 18.30 6.81 -8.68
N PHE A 173 19.02 7.37 -9.65
CA PHE A 173 19.59 8.70 -9.55
C PHE A 173 18.44 9.70 -9.49
N PHE A 174 18.33 10.44 -8.39
CA PHE A 174 17.55 11.67 -8.34
C PHE A 174 18.28 12.72 -9.18
N HIS A 175 17.62 13.22 -10.23
CA HIS A 175 18.05 14.43 -10.91
C HIS A 175 17.53 15.63 -10.11
N GLU A 176 18.45 16.32 -9.45
CA GLU A 176 18.22 17.63 -8.84
C GLU A 176 18.02 18.65 -9.97
N ALA A 177 16.82 19.24 -10.03
CA ALA A 177 16.54 20.35 -10.94
C ALA A 177 17.07 21.64 -10.29
N SER A 178 18.27 22.05 -10.69
CA SER A 178 18.80 23.38 -10.41
C SER A 178 17.93 24.44 -11.08
N ARG A 179 17.25 25.24 -10.26
CA ARG A 179 16.70 26.55 -10.67
C ARG A 179 17.88 27.48 -10.96
N SER A 180 17.98 28.01 -12.17
CA SER A 180 18.76 29.22 -12.44
C SER A 180 17.84 30.42 -12.43
N GLU A 181 18.02 31.30 -11.45
CA GLU A 181 17.59 32.69 -11.54
C GLU A 181 18.65 33.47 -12.35
N ALA A 182 18.21 34.11 -13.43
CA ALA A 182 18.78 35.32 -14.01
C ALA A 182 17.70 35.98 -14.88
#